data_AF-A0A543KQJ2-F1
#
_entry.id   AF-A0A543KQJ2-F1
#
_cell.length_a   1.000
_cell.length_b   1.000
_cell.length_c   1.000
_cell.angle_alpha   90.00
_cell.angle_beta   90.00
_cell.angle_gamma   90.00
#
_symmetry.space_group_name_H-M   'P 1'
#
loop_
_entity.id
_entity.type
_entity.pdbx_description
1 polymer ?
#
loop_
_entity_poly.entity_id
_entity_poly.type
_entity_poly.pdbx_seq_one_letter_code
_entity_poly.pdbx_strand_id
1 'polypeptide(L)'
;MSTAIREDHPVVVIGAGPVGLAAAAHLADRGMPFLVLEAGDDVGAAVSEWGHIRTFTPWQYIVDATAEELLAPTGWARPSTPVPPTGAELVEHYLRPLPAELQSRGVMEPVSSLRVSGPASGWSGESGCCPVTI
;
A
#
# COMPACT_ATOMS: atom_id res chain seq x y z
N MET A 1 -18.34 19.90 -24.62
CA MET A 1 -16.91 20.08 -24.27
C MET A 1 -16.60 19.03 -23.22
N SER A 2 -16.02 17.92 -23.64
CA SER A 2 -15.74 16.75 -22.79
C SER A 2 -14.50 17.04 -21.96
N THR A 3 -14.64 17.07 -20.63
CA THR A 3 -13.50 16.95 -19.73
C THR A 3 -13.13 15.48 -19.71
N ALA A 4 -12.33 15.04 -20.69
CA ALA A 4 -11.69 13.74 -20.60
C ALA A 4 -10.86 13.74 -19.32
N ILE A 5 -11.22 12.89 -18.36
CA ILE A 5 -10.31 12.53 -17.27
C ILE A 5 -9.05 12.04 -17.95
N ARG A 6 -7.94 12.77 -17.79
CA ARG A 6 -6.65 12.41 -18.38
C ARG A 6 -6.28 11.03 -17.86
N GLU A 7 -6.19 10.05 -18.75
CA GLU A 7 -5.78 8.66 -18.46
C GLU A 7 -4.29 8.52 -18.09
N ASP A 8 -3.65 9.60 -17.64
CA ASP A 8 -2.19 9.69 -17.54
C ASP A 8 -1.75 10.43 -16.26
N HIS A 9 -2.53 10.28 -15.19
CA HIS A 9 -2.17 10.78 -13.88
C HIS A 9 -1.69 9.61 -13.02
N PRO A 10 -0.37 9.48 -12.79
CA PRO A 10 0.15 8.44 -11.91
C PRO A 10 -0.43 8.62 -10.50
N VAL A 11 -0.89 7.52 -9.91
CA VAL A 11 -1.47 7.52 -8.56
C VAL A 11 -0.38 7.25 -7.54
N VAL A 12 -0.32 8.06 -6.48
CA VAL A 12 0.56 7.79 -5.34
C VAL A 12 -0.30 7.37 -4.15
N VAL A 13 -0.04 6.18 -3.61
CA VAL A 13 -0.64 5.67 -2.38
C VAL A 13 0.33 5.94 -1.24
N ILE A 14 -0.13 6.68 -0.23
CA ILE A 14 0.67 7.01 0.96
C ILE A 14 0.31 6.03 2.08
N GLY A 15 1.30 5.24 2.50
CA GLY A 15 1.21 4.17 3.48
C GLY A 15 1.04 2.80 2.82
N ALA A 16 1.90 1.84 3.18
CA ALA A 16 1.81 0.42 2.88
C ALA A 16 1.23 -0.38 4.06
N GLY A 17 0.26 0.21 4.76
CA GLY A 17 -0.61 -0.52 5.69
C GLY A 17 -1.72 -1.29 4.97
N PRO A 18 -2.64 -1.94 5.72
CA PRO A 18 -3.71 -2.75 5.14
C PRO A 18 -4.52 -2.03 4.06
N VAL A 19 -4.95 -0.80 4.33
CA VAL A 19 -5.79 -0.02 3.41
C VAL A 19 -5.01 0.45 2.18
N GLY A 20 -3.74 0.84 2.35
CA GLY A 20 -2.90 1.28 1.24
C GLY A 20 -2.57 0.15 0.28
N LEU A 21 -2.26 -1.04 0.80
CA LEU A 21 -2.02 -2.22 -0.03
C LEU A 21 -3.31 -2.71 -0.72
N ALA A 22 -4.47 -2.63 -0.07
CA ALA A 22 -5.74 -2.88 -0.73
C ALA A 22 -5.98 -1.89 -1.88
N ALA A 23 -5.76 -0.59 -1.66
CA ALA A 23 -5.86 0.42 -2.71
C ALA A 23 -4.90 0.12 -3.89
N ALA A 24 -3.66 -0.28 -3.60
CA ALA A 24 -2.70 -0.70 -4.62
C ALA A 24 -3.17 -1.94 -5.42
N ALA A 25 -3.74 -2.95 -4.76
CA ALA A 25 -4.32 -4.11 -5.43
C ALA A 25 -5.45 -3.70 -6.39
N HIS A 26 -6.32 -2.80 -5.94
CA HIS A 26 -7.39 -2.21 -6.75
C HIS A 26 -6.88 -1.41 -7.95
N LEU A 27 -5.76 -0.70 -7.82
CA LEU A 27 -5.13 0.02 -8.94
C LEU A 27 -4.49 -0.97 -9.93
N ALA A 28 -3.84 -2.01 -9.42
CA ALA A 28 -3.20 -3.07 -10.20
C ALA A 28 -4.22 -3.89 -11.02
N ASP A 29 -5.37 -4.22 -10.44
CA ASP A 29 -6.47 -4.91 -11.12
C ASP A 29 -7.02 -4.10 -12.30
N ARG A 30 -7.07 -2.77 -12.14
CA ARG A 30 -7.51 -1.83 -13.19
C ARG A 30 -6.41 -1.44 -14.18
N GLY A 31 -5.19 -1.97 -14.03
CA GLY A 31 -4.05 -1.63 -14.89
C GLY A 31 -3.62 -0.17 -14.81
N MET A 32 -3.94 0.54 -13.71
CA MET A 32 -3.55 1.93 -13.53
C MET A 32 -2.13 2.01 -12.96
N PRO A 33 -1.27 2.93 -13.46
CA PRO A 33 0.07 3.11 -12.91
C PRO A 33 0.01 3.73 -11.51
N PHE A 34 0.73 3.13 -10.56
CA PHE A 34 0.79 3.62 -9.19
C PHE A 34 2.16 3.46 -8.54
N LEU A 35 2.37 4.25 -7.50
CA LEU A 35 3.50 4.20 -6.57
C LEU A 35 2.98 4.07 -5.15
N VAL A 36 3.45 3.09 -4.38
CA VAL A 36 3.18 3.02 -2.93
C VAL A 36 4.40 3.52 -2.18
N LEU A 37 4.19 4.43 -1.22
CA LEU A 37 5.22 5.00 -0.36
C LEU A 37 4.93 4.63 1.09
N GLU A 38 5.91 4.05 1.78
CA GLU A 38 5.82 3.73 3.21
C GLU A 38 6.91 4.48 3.99
N ALA A 39 6.54 4.98 5.17
CA ALA A 39 7.45 5.72 6.05
C ALA A 39 8.35 4.76 6.84
N GLY A 40 7.84 3.58 7.21
CA GLY A 40 8.62 2.53 7.86
C GLY A 40 9.48 1.69 6.90
N ASP A 41 10.26 0.78 7.48
CA ASP A 41 11.22 -0.06 6.75
C ASP A 41 10.56 -1.23 5.98
N ASP A 42 9.33 -1.62 6.33
CA ASP A 42 8.60 -2.73 5.72
C ASP A 42 7.09 -2.42 5.68
N VAL A 43 6.35 -3.18 4.87
CA VAL A 43 4.89 -3.06 4.82
C VAL A 43 4.26 -3.40 6.16
N GLY A 44 3.20 -2.67 6.51
CA GLY A 44 2.56 -2.82 7.82
C GLY A 44 3.47 -2.41 8.99
N ALA A 45 4.40 -1.47 8.80
CA ALA A 45 5.24 -0.94 9.87
C ALA A 45 4.44 -0.55 11.12
N ALA A 46 3.39 0.28 10.95
CA ALA A 46 2.52 0.68 12.04
C ALA A 46 1.77 -0.51 12.68
N VAL A 47 1.40 -1.53 11.91
CA VAL A 47 0.76 -2.76 12.43
C VAL A 47 1.75 -3.57 13.29
N SER A 48 3.01 -3.60 12.88
CA SER A 48 4.08 -4.34 13.55
C SER A 48 4.39 -3.78 14.94
N GLU A 49 4.22 -2.47 15.17
CA GLU A 49 4.42 -1.84 16.49
C GLU A 49 3.49 -2.42 17.57
N TRP A 50 2.27 -2.79 17.19
CA TRP A 50 1.32 -3.49 18.06
C TRP A 50 1.14 -4.95 17.65
N GLY A 51 2.15 -5.58 17.04
CA GLY A 51 2.04 -6.93 16.48
C GLY A 51 1.60 -8.02 17.46
N HIS A 52 1.81 -7.83 18.76
CA HIS A 52 1.37 -8.73 19.83
C HIS A 52 -0.12 -8.61 20.18
N ILE A 53 -0.80 -7.54 19.74
CA ILE A 53 -2.22 -7.30 20.00
C ILE A 53 -3.06 -8.11 19.03
N ARG A 54 -4.08 -8.79 19.57
CA ARG A 54 -5.09 -9.51 18.79
C ARG A 54 -6.19 -8.57 18.34
N THR A 55 -6.56 -8.66 17.06
CA THR A 55 -7.70 -7.95 16.51
C THR A 55 -9.01 -8.54 17.06
N PHE A 56 -10.10 -7.76 16.99
CA PHE A 56 -11.45 -8.27 17.26
C PHE A 56 -12.14 -8.79 15.98
N THR A 57 -11.47 -8.69 14.83
CA THR A 57 -12.05 -8.90 13.50
C THR A 57 -11.50 -10.19 12.90
N PRO A 58 -12.34 -11.20 12.58
CA PRO A 58 -11.90 -12.39 11.86
C PRO A 58 -11.30 -12.10 10.47
N TRP A 59 -10.45 -13.01 9.99
CA TRP A 59 -9.76 -12.92 8.69
C TRP A 59 -10.67 -12.55 7.51
N GLN A 60 -11.87 -13.14 7.44
CA GLN A 60 -12.84 -12.91 6.35
C GLN A 60 -13.33 -11.46 6.21
N TYR A 61 -13.12 -10.62 7.23
CA TYR A 61 -13.47 -9.20 7.20
C TYR A 61 -12.24 -8.29 7.18
N ILE A 62 -11.04 -8.86 7.29
CA ILE A 62 -9.76 -8.14 7.21
C ILE A 62 -9.24 -8.15 5.77
N VAL A 63 -9.34 -9.30 5.12
CA VAL A 63 -8.77 -9.52 3.78
C VAL A 63 -9.65 -8.84 2.74
N ASP A 64 -9.07 -7.90 2.00
CA ASP A 64 -9.71 -7.32 0.81
C ASP A 64 -9.82 -8.37 -0.31
N ALA A 65 -10.96 -8.38 -1.00
CA ALA A 65 -11.26 -9.38 -2.03
C ALA A 65 -10.31 -9.28 -3.24
N THR A 66 -9.97 -8.08 -3.68
CA THR A 66 -9.05 -7.89 -4.82
C THR A 66 -7.62 -8.26 -4.45
N ALA A 67 -7.20 -7.98 -3.21
CA ALA A 67 -5.92 -8.46 -2.69
C ALA A 67 -5.87 -10.00 -2.57
N GLU A 68 -6.96 -10.66 -2.17
CA GLU A 68 -7.07 -12.13 -2.15
C GLU A 68 -6.97 -12.72 -3.56
N GLU A 69 -7.68 -12.15 -4.53
CA GLU A 69 -7.61 -12.54 -5.94
C GLU A 69 -6.19 -12.36 -6.53
N LEU A 70 -5.50 -11.28 -6.15
CA LEU A 70 -4.12 -11.01 -6.56
C LEU A 70 -3.14 -12.08 -6.03
N LEU A 71 -3.35 -12.55 -4.80
CA LEU A 71 -2.49 -13.55 -4.16
C LEU A 71 -2.84 -15.00 -4.55
N ALA A 72 -4.08 -15.29 -4.96
CA ALA A 72 -4.52 -16.66 -5.27
C ALA A 72 -3.59 -17.44 -6.24
N PRO A 73 -3.01 -16.84 -7.30
CA PRO A 73 -2.09 -17.54 -8.20
C PRO A 73 -0.80 -18.05 -7.55
N THR A 74 -0.40 -17.48 -6.39
CA THR A 74 0.79 -17.91 -5.66
C THR A 74 0.52 -19.15 -4.78
N GLY A 75 -0.69 -19.69 -4.83
CA GLY A 75 -1.15 -20.73 -3.90
C GLY A 75 -1.49 -20.17 -2.51
N TRP A 76 -1.52 -18.85 -2.35
CA TRP A 76 -1.95 -18.23 -1.11
C TRP A 76 -3.43 -18.54 -0.85
N ALA A 77 -3.74 -18.87 0.39
CA ALA A 77 -5.10 -19.08 0.83
C ALA A 77 -5.31 -18.30 2.13
N ARG A 78 -6.45 -17.61 2.22
CA ARG A 78 -6.83 -16.91 3.44
C ARG A 78 -6.87 -17.89 4.61
N PRO A 79 -6.25 -17.55 5.76
CA PRO A 79 -6.35 -18.37 6.96
C PRO A 79 -7.82 -18.59 7.37
N SER A 80 -8.21 -19.85 7.56
CA SER A 80 -9.59 -20.27 7.86
C SER A 80 -9.86 -20.48 9.35
N THR A 81 -8.91 -20.12 10.21
CA THR A 81 -9.05 -20.23 11.67
C THR A 81 -10.20 -19.35 12.19
N PRO A 82 -10.99 -19.82 13.17
CA PRO A 82 -12.00 -18.99 13.83
C PRO A 82 -11.39 -17.91 14.74
N VAL A 83 -10.07 -17.96 14.98
CA VAL A 83 -9.35 -17.02 15.84
C VAL A 83 -8.97 -15.78 15.01
N PRO A 84 -9.39 -14.56 15.40
CA PRO A 84 -8.93 -13.32 14.77
C PRO A 84 -7.41 -13.18 14.84
N PRO A 85 -6.72 -12.64 13.83
CA PRO A 85 -5.28 -12.53 13.84
C PRO A 85 -4.75 -11.52 14.86
N THR A 86 -3.50 -11.71 15.26
CA THR A 86 -2.66 -10.65 15.83
C THR A 86 -2.15 -9.70 14.74
N GLY A 87 -1.65 -8.53 15.14
CA GLY A 87 -0.98 -7.63 14.19
C GLY A 87 0.20 -8.31 13.49
N ALA A 88 0.98 -9.14 14.19
CA ALA A 88 2.09 -9.87 13.60
C ALA A 88 1.60 -10.91 12.57
N GLU A 89 0.56 -11.68 12.92
CA GLU A 89 -0.06 -12.64 12.00
C GLU A 89 -0.62 -11.93 10.75
N LEU A 90 -1.21 -10.74 10.93
CA LEU A 90 -1.72 -9.91 9.84
C LEU A 90 -0.60 -9.51 8.86
N VAL A 91 0.52 -9.01 9.38
CA VAL A 91 1.67 -8.60 8.54
C VAL A 91 2.25 -9.82 7.83
N GLU A 92 2.54 -10.89 8.58
CA GLU A 92 3.22 -12.07 8.06
C GLU A 92 2.41 -12.81 7.00
N HIS A 93 1.14 -13.08 7.28
CA HIS A 93 0.32 -13.93 6.40
C HIS A 93 -0.42 -13.17 5.31
N TYR A 94 -0.63 -11.86 5.44
CA TYR A 94 -1.43 -11.11 4.47
C TYR A 94 -0.70 -9.90 3.85
N LEU A 95 -0.07 -9.03 4.64
CA LEU A 95 0.52 -7.81 4.07
C LEU A 95 1.85 -8.07 3.35
N ARG A 96 2.76 -8.84 3.94
CA ARG A 96 4.10 -9.11 3.41
C ARG A 96 4.13 -9.85 2.06
N PRO A 97 3.17 -10.73 1.73
CA PRO A 97 3.10 -11.33 0.40
C PRO A 97 2.72 -10.36 -0.74
N LEU A 98 1.97 -9.29 -0.45
CA LEU A 98 1.39 -8.41 -1.48
C LEU A 98 2.42 -7.65 -2.35
N PRO A 99 3.52 -7.09 -1.80
CA PRO A 99 4.51 -6.35 -2.59
C PRO A 99 5.06 -7.11 -3.79
N ALA A 100 5.34 -8.42 -3.66
CA ALA A 100 5.89 -9.21 -4.77
C ALA A 100 4.94 -9.24 -5.96
N GLU A 101 3.63 -9.36 -5.71
CA GLU A 101 2.61 -9.38 -6.75
C GLU A 101 2.34 -7.97 -7.31
N LEU A 102 2.40 -6.93 -6.46
CA LEU A 102 2.20 -5.54 -6.87
C LEU A 102 3.35 -5.00 -7.71
N GLN A 103 4.60 -5.39 -7.44
CA GLN A 103 5.79 -4.96 -8.20
C GLN A 103 5.76 -5.40 -9.67
N SER A 104 5.02 -6.47 -9.99
CA SER A 104 4.81 -6.88 -11.39
C SER A 104 3.91 -5.91 -12.18
N ARG A 105 3.18 -5.02 -11.49
CA ARG A 105 2.12 -4.16 -12.04
C ARG A 105 2.26 -2.67 -11.69
N GLY A 106 3.18 -2.31 -10.80
CA GLY A 106 3.46 -0.96 -10.32
C GLY A 106 4.84 -0.88 -9.66
N VAL A 107 5.19 0.28 -9.09
CA VAL A 107 6.47 0.49 -8.38
C VAL A 107 6.19 0.71 -6.89
N MET A 108 7.05 0.19 -6.01
CA MET A 108 6.97 0.42 -4.57
C MET A 108 8.33 0.94 -4.10
N GLU A 109 8.35 2.13 -3.51
CA GLU A 109 9.60 2.81 -3.11
C GLU A 109 9.53 3.23 -1.64
N PRO A 110 10.63 3.12 -0.87
CA PRO A 110 10.71 3.72 0.44
C PRO A 110 10.68 5.25 0.34
N VAL A 111 10.06 5.94 1.30
CA VAL A 111 10.00 7.42 1.29
C VAL A 111 11.40 8.05 1.26
N SER A 112 12.41 7.37 1.82
CA SER A 112 13.80 7.82 1.84
C SER A 112 14.48 7.89 0.46
N SER A 113 14.01 7.13 -0.52
CA SER A 113 14.53 7.16 -1.90
C SER A 113 13.86 8.24 -2.76
N LEU A 114 12.74 8.81 -2.30
CA LEU A 114 11.95 9.74 -3.10
C LEU A 114 12.68 11.09 -3.28
N ARG A 115 12.80 11.52 -4.54
CA ARG A 115 13.21 12.87 -4.93
C ARG A 115 12.02 13.54 -5.60
N VAL A 116 11.41 14.52 -4.95
CA VAL A 116 10.37 15.35 -5.58
C VAL A 116 11.05 16.35 -6.50
N SER A 117 11.00 16.12 -7.80
CA SER A 117 11.39 17.10 -8.82
C SER A 117 10.13 17.67 -9.48
N GLY A 118 9.93 18.98 -9.34
CA GLY A 118 8.87 19.72 -10.00
C GLY A 118 9.42 21.02 -10.60
N PRO A 119 8.79 21.60 -11.64
CA PRO A 119 9.18 22.92 -12.14
C PRO A 119 8.97 23.96 -11.03
N ALA A 120 10.06 24.65 -10.64
CA ALA A 120 10.05 25.66 -9.59
C ALA A 120 9.16 26.89 -9.88
N SER A 121 8.57 26.99 -11.07
CA SER A 121 7.75 28.12 -11.49
C SER A 121 6.29 27.93 -11.08
N GLY A 122 6.00 28.16 -9.79
CA GLY A 122 4.62 28.22 -9.31
C GLY A 122 4.45 28.14 -7.80
N TRP A 123 5.48 27.72 -7.07
CA TRP A 123 5.44 27.65 -5.61
C TRP A 123 6.09 28.92 -5.02
N SER A 124 5.30 29.97 -4.86
CA SER A 124 5.68 31.12 -4.02
C SER A 124 5.38 30.78 -2.56
N GLY A 125 6.23 29.93 -1.98
CA GLY A 125 6.24 29.57 -0.57
C GLY A 125 7.70 29.37 -0.18
N GLU A 126 8.14 30.11 0.82
CA GLU A 126 9.55 30.39 1.12
C GLU A 126 10.47 29.16 1.18
N SER A 127 11.67 29.39 0.66
CA SER A 127 12.85 28.55 0.72
C SER A 127 13.13 28.02 2.13
N GLY A 128 12.65 26.82 2.38
CA GLY A 128 13.12 25.91 3.41
C GLY A 128 12.92 24.51 2.87
N CYS A 129 14.01 23.78 2.66
CA CYS A 129 13.94 22.35 2.42
C CYS A 129 13.39 21.72 3.70
N CYS A 130 12.07 21.68 3.85
CA CYS A 130 11.42 20.87 4.86
C CYS A 130 11.56 19.43 4.36
N PRO A 131 12.27 18.54 5.06
CA PRO A 131 12.08 17.13 4.80
C PRO A 131 10.59 16.86 4.97
N VAL A 132 9.97 16.27 3.95
CA VAL A 132 8.64 15.68 4.11
C VAL A 132 8.85 14.46 5.01
N THR A 133 8.89 14.71 6.33
CA THR A 133 8.75 13.69 7.35
C THR A 133 7.25 13.45 7.47
N ILE A 134 6.79 12.32 6.93
CA ILE A 134 5.46 11.78 7.24
C ILE A 134 5.55 11.12 8.62
#